data_AF-A0A1J8QNS4-F1
#
_entry.id   AF-A0A1J8QNS4-F1
#
_cell.length_a   1.000
_cell.length_b   1.000
_cell.length_c   1.000
_cell.angle_alpha   90.00
_cell.angle_beta   90.00
_cell.angle_gamma   90.00
#
_symmetry.space_group_name_H-M   'P 1'
#
loop_
_entity.id
_entity.type
_entity.pdbx_description
1 polymer ?
#
loop_
_entity_poly.entity_id
_entity_poly.type
_entity_poly.pdbx_seq_one_letter_code
_entity_poly.pdbx_strand_id
1 'polypeptide(L)'
;AQSDGIGGFVSALFTVTPLSIFAQNNGVISVTRCANRAAGRWCCVFLILFGALGKLSGVFLAIPNPVLGGVTTFLFASVVVSGLRVLSFVQYTRRDRFILAAAMSFGVGDLLVPDIFDYLFDGVNNPNNGLQGLFESITILLSTPFLISGLVALTLNLLLPQDGSPKDEAEERVEVAQDLEVQMLDPERKL
;
A
#
# COMPACT_ATOMS: atom_id res chain seq x y z
N ALA A 1 0.93 13.06 -11.25
CA ALA A 1 1.67 13.71 -10.16
C ALA A 1 1.36 15.21 -10.07
N GLN A 2 1.85 16.07 -10.98
CA GLN A 2 1.60 17.51 -10.89
C GLN A 2 0.12 17.87 -11.08
N SER A 3 -0.57 17.19 -11.99
CA SER A 3 -2.04 17.27 -12.16
C SER A 3 -2.80 16.91 -10.89
N ASP A 4 -2.33 15.91 -10.15
CA ASP A 4 -3.02 15.35 -8.99
C ASP A 4 -2.86 16.27 -7.79
N GLY A 5 -1.67 16.86 -7.62
CA GLY A 5 -1.42 17.88 -6.61
C GLY A 5 -2.25 19.15 -6.82
N ILE A 6 -2.33 19.66 -8.06
CA ILE A 6 -3.17 20.81 -8.40
C ILE A 6 -4.65 20.45 -8.23
N GLY A 7 -5.07 19.29 -8.72
CA GLY A 7 -6.45 18.81 -8.59
C GLY A 7 -6.87 18.63 -7.13
N GLY A 8 -6.00 18.08 -6.28
CA GLY A 8 -6.23 17.94 -4.85
C GLY A 8 -6.33 19.29 -4.13
N PHE A 9 -5.47 20.25 -4.48
CA PHE A 9 -5.55 21.61 -3.93
C PHE A 9 -6.87 22.29 -4.30
N VAL A 10 -7.28 22.21 -5.57
CA VAL A 10 -8.57 22.77 -6.03
C VAL A 10 -9.73 22.05 -5.34
N SER A 11 -9.68 20.71 -5.22
CA SER A 11 -10.69 19.92 -4.51
C SER A 11 -10.91 20.40 -3.07
N ALA A 12 -9.82 20.66 -2.34
CA ALA A 12 -9.86 21.16 -0.97
C ALA A 12 -10.52 22.55 -0.86
N LEU A 13 -10.32 23.43 -1.84
CA LEU A 13 -11.02 24.73 -1.89
C LEU A 13 -12.54 24.58 -2.04
N PHE A 14 -13.00 23.50 -2.68
CA PHE A 14 -14.41 23.17 -2.83
C PHE A 14 -14.93 22.20 -1.75
N THR A 15 -14.25 22.10 -0.59
CA THR A 15 -14.63 21.23 0.55
C THR A 15 -14.64 19.73 0.24
N VAL A 16 -13.95 19.31 -0.81
CA VAL A 16 -13.81 17.90 -1.19
C VAL A 16 -12.43 17.41 -0.78
N THR A 17 -12.36 16.15 -0.34
CA THR A 17 -11.10 15.51 0.07
C THR A 17 -10.11 15.40 -1.11
N PRO A 18 -8.81 15.17 -0.83
CA PRO A 18 -7.82 15.01 -1.89
C PRO A 18 -8.19 13.87 -2.85
N LEU A 19 -8.15 14.16 -4.15
CA LEU A 19 -8.50 13.21 -5.21
C LEU A 19 -7.24 12.63 -5.86
N SER A 20 -7.34 11.39 -6.35
CA SER A 20 -6.24 10.70 -7.06
C SER A 20 -6.77 10.01 -8.33
N ILE A 21 -5.85 9.54 -9.17
CA ILE A 21 -6.15 8.93 -10.47
C ILE A 21 -6.85 7.59 -10.27
N PHE A 22 -8.04 7.43 -10.86
CA PHE A 22 -8.77 6.17 -10.86
C PHE A 22 -8.15 5.16 -11.83
N ALA A 23 -7.52 4.11 -11.30
CA ALA A 23 -6.92 3.03 -12.08
C ALA A 23 -7.95 2.16 -12.83
N GLN A 24 -9.22 2.17 -12.42
CA GLN A 24 -10.31 1.38 -13.01
C GLN A 24 -10.56 1.71 -14.49
N ASN A 25 -10.28 2.95 -14.90
CA ASN A 25 -10.47 3.41 -16.28
C ASN A 25 -9.62 2.62 -17.29
N ASN A 26 -8.43 2.15 -16.87
CA ASN A 26 -7.55 1.33 -17.70
C ASN A 26 -8.18 -0.03 -18.03
N GLY A 27 -8.98 -0.59 -17.10
CA GLY A 27 -9.74 -1.81 -17.32
C GLY A 27 -10.78 -1.66 -18.42
N VAL A 28 -11.57 -0.59 -18.40
CA VAL A 28 -12.58 -0.30 -19.43
C VAL A 28 -11.93 -0.09 -20.80
N ILE A 29 -10.82 0.65 -20.86
CA ILE A 29 -10.07 0.87 -22.10
C ILE A 29 -9.56 -0.46 -22.68
N SER A 30 -9.10 -1.38 -21.84
CA SER A 30 -8.60 -2.69 -22.28
C SER A 30 -9.67 -3.55 -22.97
N VAL A 31 -10.92 -3.47 -22.50
CA VAL A 31 -12.06 -4.23 -23.06
C VAL A 31 -12.62 -3.54 -24.31
N THR A 32 -12.81 -2.23 -24.24
CA THR A 32 -13.41 -1.43 -25.33
C THR A 32 -12.43 -1.13 -26.47
N ARG A 33 -11.12 -1.32 -26.24
CA ARG A 33 -10.02 -0.94 -27.15
C ARG A 33 -10.09 0.52 -27.63
N CYS A 34 -10.73 1.39 -26.86
CA CYS A 34 -10.90 2.80 -27.18
C CYS A 34 -10.23 3.67 -26.11
N ALA A 35 -9.07 4.23 -26.42
CA ALA A 35 -8.33 5.17 -25.56
C ALA A 35 -8.49 6.63 -26.01
N ASN A 36 -9.64 6.97 -26.60
CA ASN A 36 -9.86 8.30 -27.15
C ASN A 36 -10.04 9.36 -26.04
N ARG A 37 -9.27 10.45 -26.09
CA ARG A 37 -9.38 11.59 -25.16
C ARG A 37 -10.78 12.20 -25.16
N ALA A 38 -11.50 12.14 -26.29
CA ALA A 38 -12.87 12.64 -26.37
C ALA A 38 -13.82 11.89 -25.42
N ALA A 39 -13.66 10.58 -25.27
CA ALA A 39 -14.48 9.78 -24.35
C ALA A 39 -14.30 10.26 -22.90
N GLY A 40 -13.05 10.56 -22.50
CA GLY A 40 -12.75 11.15 -21.20
C GLY A 40 -13.39 12.52 -21.00
N ARG A 41 -13.33 13.41 -22.02
CA ARG A 41 -13.97 14.74 -21.95
C ARG A 41 -15.49 14.66 -21.78
N TRP A 42 -16.14 13.77 -22.52
CA TRP A 42 -17.58 13.53 -22.38
C TRP A 42 -17.94 12.98 -21.01
N CYS A 43 -17.14 12.05 -20.47
CA CYS A 43 -17.30 11.57 -19.10
C CYS A 43 -17.25 12.71 -18.08
N CYS A 44 -16.26 13.62 -18.17
CA CYS A 44 -16.19 14.80 -17.28
C CYS A 44 -17.45 15.68 -17.38
N VAL A 45 -17.96 15.92 -18.60
CA VAL A 45 -19.19 16.70 -18.81
C VAL A 45 -20.39 16.02 -18.14
N PHE A 46 -20.54 14.70 -18.29
CA PHE A 46 -21.60 13.95 -17.63
C PHE A 46 -21.49 14.00 -16.10
N LEU A 47 -20.28 13.88 -15.55
CA LEU A 47 -20.06 13.96 -14.11
C LEU A 47 -20.44 15.34 -13.55
N ILE A 48 -20.08 16.43 -14.24
CA ILE A 48 -20.47 17.79 -13.84
C ILE A 48 -22.00 17.95 -13.92
N LEU A 49 -22.60 17.48 -15.02
CA LEU A 49 -24.05 17.55 -15.21
C LEU A 49 -24.79 16.78 -14.12
N PHE A 50 -24.37 15.55 -13.83
CA PHE A 50 -24.95 14.69 -12.81
C PHE A 50 -24.70 15.21 -11.39
N GLY A 51 -23.55 15.84 -11.14
CA GLY A 51 -23.26 16.52 -9.87
C GLY A 51 -24.14 17.75 -9.63
N ALA A 52 -24.47 18.50 -10.68
CA ALA A 52 -25.37 19.66 -10.58
C ALA A 52 -26.85 19.26 -10.38
N LEU A 53 -27.24 18.05 -10.78
CA LEU A 53 -28.59 17.54 -10.62
C LEU A 53 -28.82 16.96 -9.22
N GLY A 54 -29.26 17.80 -8.28
CA GLY A 54 -29.55 17.39 -6.89
C GLY A 54 -30.55 16.24 -6.74
N LYS A 55 -31.44 16.02 -7.73
CA LYS A 55 -32.35 14.85 -7.75
C LYS A 55 -31.60 13.52 -7.82
N LEU A 56 -30.47 13.47 -8.52
CA LEU A 56 -29.66 12.26 -8.63
C LEU A 56 -28.96 11.94 -7.30
N SER A 57 -28.51 12.97 -6.58
CA SER A 57 -28.01 12.81 -5.20
C SER A 57 -29.05 12.13 -4.30
N GLY A 58 -30.32 12.54 -4.39
CA GLY A 58 -31.42 11.89 -3.66
C GLY A 58 -31.61 10.41 -3.98
N VAL A 59 -31.34 9.98 -5.22
CA VAL A 59 -31.35 8.56 -5.60
C VAL A 59 -30.20 7.80 -4.94
N PHE A 60 -29.00 8.38 -4.90
CA PHE A 60 -27.86 7.77 -4.20
C PHE A 60 -28.09 7.65 -2.68
N LEU A 61 -28.74 8.65 -2.07
CA LEU A 61 -29.13 8.59 -0.65
C LEU A 61 -30.21 7.56 -0.37
N ALA A 62 -31.04 7.20 -1.36
CA ALA A 62 -32.07 6.17 -1.24
C ALA A 62 -31.54 4.74 -1.39
N ILE A 63 -30.25 4.55 -1.71
CA ILE A 63 -29.64 3.22 -1.85
C ILE A 63 -29.60 2.53 -0.47
N PRO A 64 -30.10 1.28 -0.34
CA PRO A 64 -30.05 0.55 0.92
C PRO A 64 -28.61 0.32 1.42
N ASN A 65 -28.41 0.40 2.74
CA ASN A 65 -27.13 0.12 3.39
C ASN A 65 -26.49 -1.23 3.00
N PRO A 66 -27.24 -2.34 2.81
CA PRO A 66 -26.64 -3.60 2.37
C PRO A 66 -25.96 -3.52 1.00
N VAL A 67 -26.48 -2.71 0.07
CA VAL A 67 -25.89 -2.53 -1.26
C VAL A 67 -24.62 -1.68 -1.17
N LEU A 68 -24.66 -0.60 -0.40
CA LEU A 68 -23.47 0.23 -0.15
C LEU A 68 -22.36 -0.58 0.54
N GLY A 69 -22.71 -1.44 1.49
CA GLY A 69 -21.78 -2.38 2.14
C GLY A 69 -21.15 -3.35 1.14
N GLY A 70 -21.93 -3.92 0.22
CA GLY A 70 -21.41 -4.81 -0.83
C GLY A 70 -20.43 -4.11 -1.78
N VAL A 71 -20.78 -2.92 -2.27
CA VAL A 71 -19.93 -2.14 -3.17
C VAL A 71 -18.64 -1.71 -2.47
N THR A 72 -18.72 -1.18 -1.24
CA THR A 72 -17.54 -0.76 -0.47
C THR A 72 -16.62 -1.92 -0.15
N THR A 73 -17.16 -3.07 0.25
CA THR A 73 -16.37 -4.29 0.49
C THR A 73 -15.64 -4.75 -0.78
N PHE A 74 -16.32 -4.74 -1.92
CA PHE A 74 -15.70 -5.07 -3.20
C PHE A 74 -14.58 -4.08 -3.57
N LEU A 75 -14.78 -2.79 -3.33
CA LEU A 75 -13.76 -1.76 -3.57
C LEU A 75 -12.52 -2.00 -2.68
N PHE A 76 -12.69 -2.25 -1.38
CA PHE A 76 -11.58 -2.57 -0.49
C PHE A 76 -10.85 -3.87 -0.89
N ALA A 77 -11.59 -4.92 -1.25
CA ALA A 77 -11.00 -6.16 -1.74
C ALA A 77 -10.19 -5.93 -3.03
N SER A 78 -10.71 -5.12 -3.96
CA SER A 78 -9.99 -4.76 -5.19
C SER A 78 -8.70 -4.00 -4.91
N VAL A 79 -8.68 -3.11 -3.91
CA VAL A 79 -7.47 -2.39 -3.48
C VAL A 79 -6.43 -3.39 -2.94
N VAL A 80 -6.83 -4.33 -2.09
CA VAL A 80 -5.94 -5.39 -1.57
C VAL A 80 -5.35 -6.22 -2.72
N VAL A 81 -6.19 -6.69 -3.65
CA VAL A 81 -5.75 -7.46 -4.82
C VAL A 81 -4.78 -6.66 -5.70
N SER A 82 -5.04 -5.36 -5.90
CA SER A 82 -4.11 -4.49 -6.62
C SER A 82 -2.77 -4.37 -5.91
N GLY A 83 -2.76 -4.29 -4.57
CA GLY A 83 -1.53 -4.29 -3.76
C GLY A 83 -0.74 -5.59 -3.93
N LEU A 84 -1.41 -6.75 -3.84
CA LEU A 84 -0.77 -8.06 -4.07
C LEU A 84 -0.20 -8.19 -5.48
N ARG A 85 -0.89 -7.65 -6.49
CA ARG A 85 -0.38 -7.62 -7.87
C ARG A 85 0.91 -6.81 -7.98
N VAL A 86 1.01 -5.67 -7.28
CA VAL A 86 2.27 -4.89 -7.26
C VAL A 86 3.40 -5.71 -6.64
N LEU A 87 3.13 -6.41 -5.53
CA LEU A 87 4.11 -7.28 -4.88
C LEU A 87 4.56 -8.45 -5.78
N SER A 88 3.69 -8.95 -6.65
CA SER A 88 4.02 -10.05 -7.57
C SER A 88 5.10 -9.71 -8.62
N PHE A 89 5.41 -8.42 -8.82
CA PHE A 89 6.51 -8.00 -9.71
C PHE A 89 7.89 -8.03 -9.04
N VAL A 90 7.96 -8.22 -7.72
CA VAL A 90 9.21 -8.26 -6.95
C VAL A 90 9.76 -9.69 -6.92
N GLN A 91 11.08 -9.84 -7.09
CA GLN A 91 11.76 -11.13 -6.88
C GLN A 91 11.92 -11.36 -5.38
N TYR A 92 11.29 -12.40 -4.85
CA TYR A 92 11.29 -12.66 -3.41
C TYR A 92 12.60 -13.32 -2.92
N THR A 93 13.57 -12.50 -2.54
CA THR A 93 14.79 -12.95 -1.82
C THR A 93 14.46 -13.33 -0.36
N ARG A 94 15.41 -13.89 0.39
CA ARG A 94 15.22 -14.12 1.84
C ARG A 94 15.01 -12.80 2.57
N ARG A 95 15.84 -11.78 2.28
CA ARG A 95 15.72 -10.43 2.81
C ARG A 95 14.35 -9.81 2.54
N ASP A 96 13.89 -9.80 1.29
CA ASP A 96 12.64 -9.10 0.93
C ASP A 96 11.41 -9.73 1.58
N ARG A 97 11.39 -11.07 1.71
CA ARG A 97 10.34 -11.77 2.44
C ARG A 97 10.35 -11.43 3.93
N PHE A 98 11.52 -11.31 4.53
CA PHE A 98 11.65 -10.91 5.94
C PHE A 98 11.17 -9.47 6.17
N ILE A 99 11.60 -8.53 5.32
CA ILE A 99 11.16 -7.12 5.39
C ILE A 99 9.64 -7.03 5.26
N LEU A 100 9.06 -7.70 4.26
CA LEU A 100 7.62 -7.70 4.02
C LEU A 100 6.86 -8.31 5.20
N ALA A 101 7.30 -9.46 5.72
CA ALA A 101 6.65 -10.13 6.85
C ALA A 101 6.71 -9.29 8.13
N ALA A 102 7.86 -8.67 8.42
CA ALA A 102 8.01 -7.78 9.58
C ALA A 102 7.10 -6.55 9.44
N ALA A 103 7.17 -5.86 8.29
CA ALA A 103 6.35 -4.68 8.02
C ALA A 103 4.84 -4.97 8.11
N MET A 104 4.38 -6.08 7.53
CA MET A 104 2.98 -6.48 7.63
C MET A 104 2.59 -6.85 9.05
N SER A 105 3.46 -7.54 9.80
CA SER A 105 3.19 -7.90 11.20
C SER A 105 2.91 -6.68 12.07
N PHE A 106 3.69 -5.60 11.92
CA PHE A 106 3.47 -4.36 12.67
C PHE A 106 2.17 -3.65 12.26
N GLY A 107 1.86 -3.57 10.97
CA GLY A 107 0.60 -2.96 10.50
C GLY A 107 -0.64 -3.75 10.94
N VAL A 108 -0.60 -5.08 10.88
CA VAL A 108 -1.69 -5.93 11.39
C VAL A 108 -1.75 -5.89 12.92
N GLY A 109 -0.60 -5.78 13.60
CA GLY A 109 -0.53 -5.65 15.05
C GLY A 109 -1.25 -4.41 15.57
N ASP A 110 -1.05 -3.26 14.91
CA ASP A 110 -1.75 -2.01 15.20
C ASP A 110 -3.28 -2.13 15.00
N LEU A 111 -3.72 -2.83 13.95
CA LEU A 111 -5.15 -3.12 13.75
C LEU A 111 -5.76 -4.00 14.84
N LEU A 112 -4.98 -4.88 15.47
CA LEU A 112 -5.45 -5.78 16.52
C LEU A 112 -5.52 -5.10 17.89
N VAL A 113 -4.67 -4.11 18.14
CA VAL A 113 -4.63 -3.35 19.39
C VAL A 113 -4.50 -1.86 19.08
N PRO A 114 -5.64 -1.16 18.86
CA PRO A 114 -5.64 0.21 18.35
C PRO A 114 -5.00 1.24 19.28
N ASP A 115 -4.94 0.96 20.59
CA ASP A 115 -4.45 1.90 21.60
C ASP A 115 -2.99 1.61 22.03
N ILE A 116 -2.24 0.81 21.27
CA ILE A 116 -0.84 0.45 21.60
C ILE A 116 0.04 1.70 21.78
N PHE A 117 -0.19 2.73 20.98
CA PHE A 117 0.66 3.91 20.91
C PHE A 117 0.22 5.04 21.84
N ASP A 118 -0.95 4.94 22.47
CA ASP A 118 -1.43 5.95 23.42
C ASP A 118 -0.56 5.97 24.69
N TYR A 119 -0.11 4.79 25.12
CA TYR A 119 0.78 4.63 26.27
C TYR A 119 2.22 5.06 26.02
N LEU A 120 2.59 5.45 24.79
CA LEU A 120 3.97 5.77 24.42
C LEU A 120 4.51 7.02 25.15
N PHE A 121 3.63 7.96 25.50
CA PHE A 121 3.99 9.24 26.12
C PHE A 121 3.44 9.45 27.54
N ASP A 122 2.83 8.42 28.15
CA ASP A 122 2.27 8.48 29.52
C ASP A 122 3.30 8.83 30.61
N GLY A 123 4.59 8.61 30.34
CA GLY A 123 5.68 8.96 31.24
C GLY A 123 5.99 10.47 31.33
N VAL A 124 5.41 11.30 30.45
CA VAL A 124 5.68 12.75 30.43
C VAL A 124 4.69 13.49 31.32
N ASN A 125 5.10 13.77 32.56
CA ASN A 125 4.29 14.55 33.48
C ASN A 125 4.34 16.05 33.13
N ASN A 126 3.17 16.67 32.94
CA ASN A 126 2.96 18.11 32.70
C ASN A 126 3.50 18.67 31.35
N PRO A 127 3.07 18.14 30.19
CA PRO A 127 3.45 18.70 28.88
C PRO A 127 2.78 20.06 28.63
N ASN A 128 3.52 20.98 28.00
CA ASN A 128 2.94 22.23 27.48
C ASN A 128 1.96 21.91 26.33
N ASN A 129 0.92 22.73 26.11
CA ASN A 129 -0.12 22.51 25.09
C ASN A 129 0.46 22.22 23.69
N GLY A 130 1.57 22.87 23.32
CA GLY A 130 2.25 22.61 22.05
C GLY A 130 2.99 21.26 21.98
N LEU A 131 3.53 20.78 23.10
CA LEU A 131 4.20 19.49 23.19
C LEU A 131 3.19 18.34 23.19
N GLN A 132 2.04 18.55 23.83
CA GLN A 132 0.91 17.61 23.81
C GLN A 132 0.38 17.42 22.39
N GLY A 133 0.16 18.50 21.63
CA GLY A 133 -0.27 18.40 20.23
C GLY A 133 0.76 17.70 19.33
N LEU A 134 2.06 17.86 19.62
CA LEU A 134 3.12 17.12 18.93
C LEU A 134 3.03 15.62 19.23
N PHE A 135 2.92 15.23 20.50
CA PHE A 135 2.78 13.82 20.89
C PHE A 135 1.54 13.18 20.28
N GLU A 136 0.40 13.87 20.31
CA GLU A 136 -0.84 13.41 19.70
C GLU A 136 -0.69 13.23 18.18
N SER A 137 0.00 14.15 17.50
CA SER A 137 0.31 14.02 16.08
C SER A 137 1.20 12.79 15.78
N ILE A 138 2.20 12.54 16.62
CA ILE A 138 3.05 11.34 16.51
C ILE A 138 2.21 10.08 16.74
N THR A 139 1.38 10.07 17.78
CA THR A 139 0.50 8.94 18.08
C THR A 139 -0.45 8.65 16.93
N ILE A 140 -1.08 9.66 16.31
CA ILE A 140 -1.92 9.49 15.13
C ILE A 140 -1.16 8.88 13.95
N LEU A 141 0.08 9.32 13.72
CA LEU A 141 0.92 8.77 12.65
C LEU A 141 1.29 7.30 12.90
N LEU A 142 1.61 6.93 14.14
CA LEU A 142 1.98 5.56 14.52
C LEU A 142 0.76 4.62 14.58
N SER A 143 -0.40 5.12 15.03
CA SER A 143 -1.70 4.42 15.08
C SER A 143 -2.36 4.29 13.69
N THR A 144 -1.67 4.72 12.63
CA THR A 144 -2.10 4.50 11.25
C THR A 144 -1.40 3.25 10.70
N PRO A 145 -2.12 2.12 10.49
CA PRO A 145 -1.51 0.81 10.21
C PRO A 145 -0.58 0.77 8.99
N PHE A 146 -0.95 1.48 7.92
CA PHE A 146 -0.15 1.49 6.69
C PHE A 146 1.12 2.36 6.84
N LEU A 147 1.10 3.38 7.72
CA LEU A 147 2.25 4.24 7.97
C LEU A 147 3.30 3.52 8.81
N ILE A 148 2.91 2.85 9.90
CA ILE A 148 3.85 2.09 10.72
C ILE A 148 4.45 0.92 9.91
N SER A 149 3.65 0.24 9.10
CA SER A 149 4.12 -0.80 8.18
C SER A 149 5.17 -0.25 7.20
N GLY A 150 4.89 0.89 6.58
CA GLY A 150 5.82 1.55 5.66
C GLY A 150 7.11 2.03 6.33
N LEU A 151 7.02 2.58 7.55
CA LEU A 151 8.18 3.03 8.33
C LEU A 151 9.08 1.85 8.71
N VAL A 152 8.50 0.75 9.16
CA VAL A 152 9.22 -0.50 9.46
C VAL A 152 9.86 -1.06 8.20
N ALA A 153 9.11 -1.15 7.09
CA ALA A 153 9.65 -1.62 5.80
C ALA A 153 10.85 -0.78 5.34
N LEU A 154 10.74 0.55 5.43
CA LEU A 154 11.80 1.48 5.06
C LEU A 154 13.02 1.31 5.98
N THR A 155 12.79 1.24 7.29
CA THR A 155 13.85 1.08 8.29
C THR A 155 14.62 -0.23 8.06
N LEU A 156 13.92 -1.36 7.91
CA LEU A 156 14.58 -2.64 7.64
C LEU A 156 15.24 -2.66 6.26
N ASN A 157 14.65 -2.02 5.25
CA ASN A 157 15.26 -1.95 3.93
C ASN A 157 16.55 -1.10 3.91
N LEU A 158 16.69 -0.13 4.81
CA LEU A 158 17.93 0.63 4.96
C LEU A 158 18.96 -0.09 5.84
N LEU A 159 18.50 -0.81 6.87
CA LEU A 159 19.37 -1.48 7.84
C LEU A 159 19.93 -2.81 7.31
N LEU A 160 19.12 -3.58 6.58
CA LEU A 160 19.53 -4.88 6.08
C LEU A 160 20.37 -4.72 4.80
N PRO A 161 21.60 -5.26 4.77
CA PRO A 161 22.43 -5.25 3.57
C PRO A 161 21.70 -5.96 2.44
N GLN A 162 21.94 -5.52 1.20
CA GLN A 162 21.37 -6.19 0.04
C GLN A 162 22.00 -7.58 -0.09
N ASP A 163 21.17 -8.61 -0.13
CA ASP A 163 21.61 -9.95 -0.53
C ASP A 163 22.20 -9.83 -1.95
N GLY A 164 23.23 -10.64 -2.25
CA GLY A 164 23.72 -10.81 -3.61
C GLY A 164 22.55 -11.11 -4.55
N SER A 165 22.68 -10.72 -5.82
CA SER A 165 21.64 -10.90 -6.81
C SER A 165 21.12 -12.35 -6.84
N PRO A 166 19.88 -12.62 -7.30
CA PRO A 166 19.37 -13.99 -7.43
C PRO A 166 20.25 -14.92 -8.29
N LYS A 167 21.17 -14.36 -9.08
CA LYS A 167 22.22 -15.12 -9.79
C LYS A 167 23.26 -15.66 -8.83
N ASP A 168 23.66 -14.88 -7.83
CA ASP A 168 24.67 -15.24 -6.84
C ASP A 168 24.16 -16.39 -5.94
N GLU A 169 22.88 -16.38 -5.53
CA GLU A 169 22.28 -17.50 -4.78
C GLU A 169 22.08 -18.78 -5.63
N ALA A 170 21.85 -18.63 -6.95
CA ALA A 170 21.69 -19.75 -7.87
C ALA A 170 23.05 -20.37 -8.21
N GLU A 171 24.08 -19.54 -8.43
CA GLU A 171 25.46 -19.95 -8.62
C GLU A 171 25.99 -20.64 -7.36
N GLU A 172 25.76 -20.10 -6.16
CA GLU A 172 26.16 -20.72 -4.89
C GLU A 172 25.47 -22.07 -4.64
N ARG A 173 24.19 -22.24 -5.00
CA ARG A 173 23.52 -23.56 -4.92
C ARG A 173 24.08 -24.58 -5.91
N VAL A 174 24.46 -24.14 -7.11
CA VAL A 174 25.05 -25.01 -8.14
C VAL A 174 26.46 -25.41 -7.73
N GLU A 175 27.25 -24.48 -7.19
CA GLU A 175 28.62 -24.71 -6.70
C GLU A 175 28.62 -25.69 -5.52
N VAL A 176 27.72 -25.50 -4.54
CA VAL A 176 27.57 -26.43 -3.40
C VAL A 176 27.09 -27.81 -3.83
N ALA A 177 26.20 -27.90 -4.84
CA ALA A 177 25.76 -29.19 -5.39
C ALA A 177 26.89 -29.91 -6.14
N GLN A 178 27.70 -29.18 -6.91
CA GLN A 178 28.88 -29.72 -7.60
C GLN A 178 29.96 -30.18 -6.60
N ASP A 179 30.20 -29.42 -5.53
CA ASP A 179 31.15 -29.80 -4.48
C ASP A 179 30.71 -31.07 -3.73
N LEU A 180 29.41 -31.22 -3.49
CA LEU A 180 28.83 -32.43 -2.91
C LEU A 180 28.96 -33.63 -3.87
N GLU A 181 28.69 -33.43 -5.16
CA GLU A 181 28.81 -34.49 -6.18
C GLU A 181 30.28 -34.93 -6.34
N VAL A 182 31.23 -34.00 -6.35
CA VAL A 182 32.67 -34.28 -6.38
C VAL A 182 33.13 -35.01 -5.11
N GLN A 183 32.63 -34.63 -3.93
CA GLN A 183 32.92 -35.35 -2.67
C GLN A 183 32.31 -36.75 -2.61
N MET A 184 31.19 -37.00 -3.29
CA MET A 184 30.58 -38.33 -3.35
C MET A 184 31.26 -39.27 -4.36
N LEU A 185 31.94 -38.73 -5.37
CA LEU A 185 32.64 -39.50 -6.41
C LEU A 185 34.09 -39.85 -6.05
N ASP A 186 34.74 -39.14 -5.12
CA ASP A 186 36.13 -39.40 -4.71
C ASP A 186 36.30 -39.43 -3.17
N PRO A 187 35.92 -40.53 -2.50
CA PRO A 187 35.94 -40.63 -1.04
C PRO A 187 37.35 -40.70 -0.42
N GLU A 188 38.43 -40.85 -1.21
CA GLU A 188 39.80 -41.04 -0.70
C GLU A 188 40.63 -39.75 -0.57
N ARG A 189 40.12 -38.58 -0.97
CA ARG A 189 40.91 -37.33 -0.98
C ARG A 189 41.07 -36.61 0.37
N LYS A 190 40.62 -37.21 1.47
CA LYS A 190 40.73 -36.67 2.85
C LYS A 190 41.56 -37.55 3.80
N LEU A 191 42.56 -38.28 3.27
CA LEU A 191 43.64 -38.87 4.04
C LEU A 191 44.96 -38.17 3.72
#